data_AF-A0A6P6YI08-F1
#
_entry.id   AF-A0A6P6YI08-F1
#
_cell.length_a   1.000
_cell.length_b   1.000
_cell.length_c   1.000
_cell.angle_alpha   90.00
_cell.angle_beta   90.00
_cell.angle_gamma   90.00
#
_symmetry.space_group_name_H-M   'P 1'
#
loop_
_entity.id
_entity.type
_entity.pdbx_description
1 polymer ?
#
loop_
_entity_poly.entity_id
_entity_poly.type
_entity_poly.pdbx_seq_one_letter_code
_entity_poly.pdbx_strand_id
1 'polypeptide(L)'
;MKLISILLIGTLFTVAIAASIPEPENGISKDELIHHVENLIYESHNQLSNHKHTEQNHKAVEEIYEIIDHLKVIHGRLEHGLNETTLKFEENLINNYDRRLNELFKKL
;
A
#
# COMPACT_ATOMS: atom_id res chain seq x y z
N MET A 1 -34.64 39.10 -36.37
CA MET A 1 -33.23 38.70 -36.30
C MET A 1 -32.46 39.75 -35.49
N LYS A 2 -32.07 39.39 -34.26
CA LYS A 2 -31.26 40.19 -33.32
C LYS A 2 -30.31 39.21 -32.61
N LEU A 3 -29.04 39.28 -33.00
CA LEU A 3 -27.84 39.53 -32.18
C LEU A 3 -27.74 38.97 -30.73
N ILE A 4 -26.53 38.46 -30.48
CA ILE A 4 -25.68 38.46 -29.25
C ILE A 4 -25.53 37.12 -28.51
N SER A 5 -24.31 36.60 -28.68
CA SER A 5 -23.59 35.56 -27.95
C SER A 5 -23.44 35.81 -26.45
N ILE A 6 -22.93 34.79 -25.76
CA ILE A 6 -22.31 34.78 -24.42
C ILE A 6 -23.32 34.50 -23.29
N LEU A 7 -23.18 33.35 -22.61
CA LEU A 7 -22.39 33.26 -21.38
C LEU A 7 -22.39 31.82 -20.85
N LEU A 8 -21.18 31.28 -20.67
CA LEU A 8 -20.90 30.13 -19.82
C LEU A 8 -21.58 30.30 -18.45
N ILE A 9 -22.42 29.35 -18.07
CA ILE A 9 -22.62 29.02 -16.66
C ILE A 9 -22.55 27.50 -16.57
N GLY A 10 -21.33 26.98 -16.59
CA GLY A 10 -21.05 25.71 -15.94
C GLY A 10 -21.23 25.93 -14.45
N THR A 11 -22.40 25.59 -13.93
CA THR A 11 -22.61 25.48 -12.50
C THR A 11 -21.74 24.35 -11.98
N LEU A 12 -20.52 24.70 -11.56
CA LEU A 12 -19.79 23.94 -10.55
C LEU A 12 -20.74 23.80 -9.35
N PHE A 13 -21.35 22.63 -9.23
CA PHE A 13 -22.02 22.19 -8.02
C PHE A 13 -20.93 21.98 -6.97
N THR A 14 -20.48 23.07 -6.34
CA THR A 14 -19.65 23.00 -5.15
C THR A 14 -20.57 22.70 -3.97
N VAL A 15 -20.95 21.42 -3.83
CA VAL A 15 -21.57 20.97 -2.58
C VAL A 15 -20.43 20.80 -1.59
N ALA A 16 -20.18 21.83 -0.79
CA ALA A 16 -19.42 21.71 0.44
C ALA A 16 -20.27 20.88 1.42
N ILE A 17 -20.27 19.56 1.25
CA ILE A 17 -20.72 18.65 2.29
C ILE A 17 -19.55 18.57 3.27
N ALA A 18 -19.54 19.48 4.24
CA ALA A 18 -18.93 19.21 5.54
C ALA A 18 -19.76 18.12 6.22
N ALA A 19 -19.77 16.92 5.63
CA ALA A 19 -20.09 15.71 6.34
C ALA A 19 -18.87 15.50 7.20
N SER A 20 -19.07 15.58 8.52
CA SER A 20 -18.34 14.76 9.48
C SER A 20 -17.87 13.49 8.77
N ILE A 21 -16.59 13.48 8.38
CA ILE A 21 -15.97 12.31 7.77
C ILE A 21 -16.20 11.23 8.82
N PRO A 22 -17.01 10.20 8.55
CA PRO A 22 -17.07 9.09 9.47
C PRO A 22 -15.64 8.59 9.57
N GLU A 23 -15.09 8.60 10.79
CA GLU A 23 -13.85 7.86 11.05
C GLU A 23 -14.05 6.47 10.42
N PRO A 24 -13.12 5.97 9.58
CA PRO A 24 -13.31 4.68 8.94
C PRO A 24 -13.52 3.64 10.05
N GLU A 25 -14.76 3.18 10.19
CA GLU A 25 -15.20 2.46 11.39
C GLU A 25 -14.66 1.02 11.44
N ASN A 26 -13.82 0.61 10.48
CA ASN A 26 -13.18 -0.70 10.48
C ASN A 26 -11.78 -0.57 9.86
N GLY A 27 -10.76 -1.10 10.55
CA GLY A 27 -9.43 -1.31 9.96
C GLY A 27 -9.50 -2.26 8.77
N ILE A 28 -8.39 -2.39 8.02
CA ILE A 28 -8.29 -3.34 6.91
C ILE A 28 -8.75 -4.72 7.37
N SER A 29 -9.61 -5.37 6.58
CA SER A 29 -10.03 -6.74 6.89
C SER A 29 -8.84 -7.70 6.80
N LYS A 30 -8.92 -8.82 7.52
CA LYS A 30 -7.87 -9.85 7.49
C LYS A 30 -7.56 -10.31 6.05
N ASP A 31 -8.59 -10.48 5.23
CA ASP A 31 -8.42 -10.98 3.85
C ASP A 31 -7.78 -9.90 2.96
N GLU A 32 -8.13 -8.63 3.15
CA GLU A 32 -7.43 -7.51 2.50
C GLU A 32 -5.97 -7.43 2.94
N LEU A 33 -5.67 -7.71 4.21
CA LEU A 33 -4.29 -7.70 4.72
C LEU A 33 -3.47 -8.86 4.15
N ILE A 34 -4.06 -10.05 4.03
CA ILE A 34 -3.45 -11.22 3.38
C ILE A 34 -3.10 -10.86 1.93
N HIS A 35 -4.06 -10.33 1.18
CA HIS A 35 -3.81 -9.92 -0.21
C HIS A 35 -2.76 -8.82 -0.33
N HIS A 36 -2.72 -7.88 0.61
CA HIS A 36 -1.69 -6.86 0.64
C HIS A 36 -0.28 -7.46 0.84
N VAL A 37 -0.13 -8.41 1.77
CA VAL A 37 1.13 -9.13 1.98
C VAL A 37 1.55 -9.93 0.75
N GLU A 38 0.62 -10.65 0.12
CA GLU A 38 0.87 -11.41 -1.11
C GLU A 38 1.38 -10.51 -2.25
N ASN A 39 0.74 -9.34 -2.42
CA ASN A 39 1.16 -8.35 -3.41
C ASN A 39 2.55 -7.80 -3.12
N LEU A 40 2.88 -7.48 -1.87
CA LEU A 40 4.22 -6.99 -1.51
C LEU A 40 5.30 -8.02 -1.79
N ILE A 41 5.06 -9.30 -1.47
CA ILE A 41 6.00 -10.40 -1.76
C ILE A 41 6.18 -10.54 -3.27
N TYR A 42 5.08 -10.56 -4.03
CA TYR A 42 5.11 -10.67 -5.49
C TYR A 42 5.87 -9.51 -6.13
N GLU A 43 5.55 -8.26 -5.75
CA GLU A 43 6.20 -7.08 -6.27
C GLU A 43 7.69 -7.07 -5.93
N SER A 44 8.06 -7.44 -4.70
CA SER A 44 9.47 -7.51 -4.28
C SER A 44 10.26 -8.50 -5.14
N HIS A 45 9.71 -9.70 -5.39
CA HIS A 45 10.35 -10.66 -6.29
C HIS A 45 10.44 -10.14 -7.73
N ASN A 46 9.39 -9.48 -8.22
CA ASN A 46 9.40 -8.88 -9.55
C ASN A 46 10.48 -7.79 -9.66
N GLN A 47 10.58 -6.88 -8.70
CA GLN A 47 11.62 -5.84 -8.65
C GLN A 47 13.03 -6.45 -8.65
N LEU A 48 13.27 -7.45 -7.79
CA LEU A 48 14.56 -8.14 -7.71
C LEU A 48 14.94 -8.89 -8.98
N SER A 49 13.95 -9.40 -9.74
CA SER A 49 14.18 -10.09 -11.01
C SER A 49 14.48 -9.15 -12.17
N ASN A 50 13.96 -7.92 -12.12
CA ASN A 50 14.12 -6.91 -13.17
C ASN A 50 15.39 -6.05 -13.00
N HIS A 51 16.08 -6.14 -11.85
CA HIS A 51 17.29 -5.38 -11.58
C HIS A 51 18.52 -6.28 -11.48
N LYS A 52 19.64 -5.81 -12.02
CA LYS A 52 20.93 -6.51 -11.88
C LYS A 52 21.47 -6.31 -10.47
N HIS A 53 21.88 -7.39 -9.82
CA HIS A 53 22.51 -7.31 -8.51
C HIS A 53 23.96 -6.87 -8.67
N THR A 54 24.34 -5.82 -7.95
CA THR A 54 25.65 -5.18 -8.00
C THR A 54 26.16 -4.93 -6.59
N GLU A 55 27.45 -4.64 -6.41
CA GLU A 55 27.99 -4.27 -5.10
C GLU A 55 27.33 -3.00 -4.52
N GLN A 56 26.86 -2.09 -5.39
CA GLN A 56 26.24 -0.83 -4.98
C GLN A 56 24.84 -1.02 -4.37
N ASN A 57 24.06 -1.97 -4.90
CA ASN A 57 22.71 -2.26 -4.42
C ASN A 57 22.62 -3.52 -3.52
N HIS A 58 23.75 -4.21 -3.28
CA HIS A 58 23.80 -5.47 -2.52
C HIS A 58 23.07 -5.40 -1.17
N LYS A 59 23.31 -4.32 -0.38
CA LYS A 59 22.64 -4.14 0.92
C LYS A 59 21.13 -3.95 0.79
N ALA A 60 20.68 -3.26 -0.27
CA ALA A 60 19.25 -3.07 -0.51
C ALA A 60 18.59 -4.39 -0.92
N VAL A 61 19.28 -5.19 -1.75
CA VAL A 61 18.83 -6.53 -2.15
C VAL A 61 18.72 -7.47 -0.95
N GLU A 62 19.73 -7.50 -0.09
CA GLU A 62 19.75 -8.30 1.14
C GLU A 62 18.56 -7.94 2.05
N GLU A 63 18.36 -6.64 2.31
CA GLU A 63 17.25 -6.16 3.14
C GLU A 63 15.87 -6.47 2.53
N ILE A 64 15.72 -6.41 1.19
CA ILE A 64 14.47 -6.82 0.53
C ILE A 64 14.20 -8.32 0.76
N TYR A 65 15.21 -9.19 0.69
CA TYR A 65 15.03 -10.62 0.97
C TYR A 65 14.62 -10.86 2.44
N GLU A 66 15.24 -10.16 3.39
CA GLU A 66 14.84 -10.24 4.81
C GLU A 66 13.38 -9.81 5.01
N ILE A 67 12.94 -8.72 4.36
CA ILE A 67 11.56 -8.25 4.43
C ILE A 67 10.61 -9.29 3.82
N ILE A 68 10.95 -9.89 2.66
CA ILE A 68 10.15 -10.95 2.04
C ILE A 68 9.96 -12.11 3.02
N ASP A 69 11.02 -12.54 3.70
CA ASP A 69 10.93 -13.65 4.64
C ASP A 69 10.07 -13.29 5.86
N HIS A 70 10.17 -12.07 6.39
CA HIS A 70 9.25 -11.59 7.43
C HIS A 70 7.79 -11.54 6.97
N LEU A 71 7.53 -11.04 5.76
CA LEU A 71 6.20 -11.00 5.17
C LEU A 71 5.58 -12.39 5.02
N LYS A 72 6.36 -13.41 4.65
CA LYS A 72 5.88 -14.81 4.62
C LYS A 72 5.47 -15.33 6.01
N VAL A 73 6.21 -14.97 7.07
CA VAL A 73 5.82 -15.35 8.42
C VAL A 73 4.52 -14.63 8.83
N ILE A 74 4.37 -13.35 8.49
CA ILE A 74 3.13 -12.59 8.74
C ILE A 74 1.95 -13.21 8.00
N HIS A 75 2.11 -13.53 6.71
CA HIS A 75 1.10 -14.22 5.91
C HIS A 75 0.62 -15.50 6.58
N GLY A 76 1.55 -16.37 6.99
CA GLY A 76 1.21 -17.58 7.73
C GLY A 76 0.44 -17.28 9.03
N ARG A 77 0.83 -16.27 9.80
CA ARG A 77 0.08 -15.88 11.02
C ARG A 77 -1.34 -15.42 10.71
N LEU A 78 -1.54 -14.64 9.63
CA LEU A 78 -2.86 -14.17 9.20
C LEU A 78 -3.76 -15.34 8.77
N GLU A 79 -3.23 -16.34 8.08
CA GLU A 79 -3.98 -17.53 7.68
C GLU A 79 -4.48 -18.36 8.88
N HIS A 80 -3.70 -18.43 9.97
CA HIS A 80 -4.07 -19.20 11.17
C HIS A 80 -5.11 -18.50 12.07
N GLY A 81 -5.48 -17.27 11.75
CA GLY A 81 -6.48 -16.49 12.48
C GLY A 81 -5.88 -15.79 13.71
N LEU A 82 -5.99 -14.46 13.71
CA LEU A 82 -5.48 -13.59 14.77
C LEU A 82 -6.63 -12.89 15.49
N ASN A 83 -6.42 -12.53 16.76
CA ASN A 83 -7.32 -11.61 17.45
C ASN A 83 -7.12 -10.17 16.92
N GLU A 84 -8.07 -9.27 17.20
CA GLU A 84 -8.07 -7.89 16.68
C GLU A 84 -6.81 -7.09 17.08
N THR A 85 -6.31 -7.26 18.30
CA THR A 85 -5.10 -6.57 18.76
C THR A 85 -3.87 -7.02 17.98
N THR A 86 -3.72 -8.33 17.78
CA THR A 86 -2.61 -8.86 16.98
C THR A 86 -2.77 -8.48 15.51
N LEU A 87 -3.99 -8.48 14.97
CA LEU A 87 -4.26 -8.05 13.59
C LEU A 87 -3.81 -6.59 13.35
N LYS A 88 -4.17 -5.67 14.25
CA LYS A 88 -3.71 -4.26 14.19
C LYS A 88 -2.19 -4.13 14.31
N PHE A 89 -1.55 -5.00 15.08
CA PHE A 89 -0.08 -5.01 15.15
C PHE A 89 0.55 -5.45 13.83
N GLU A 90 0.05 -6.54 13.23
CA GLU A 90 0.51 -6.99 11.91
C GLU A 90 0.28 -5.94 10.84
N GLU A 91 -0.89 -5.29 10.81
CA GLU A 91 -1.21 -4.21 9.87
C GLU A 91 -0.17 -3.08 9.94
N ASN A 92 0.17 -2.62 11.14
CA ASN A 92 1.21 -1.59 11.33
C ASN A 92 2.59 -2.05 10.87
N LEU A 93 2.94 -3.31 11.12
CA LEU A 93 4.21 -3.88 10.69
C LEU A 93 4.30 -3.98 9.16
N ILE A 94 3.23 -4.44 8.51
CA ILE A 94 3.13 -4.55 7.06
C ILE A 94 3.23 -3.16 6.42
N ASN A 95 2.51 -2.16 6.93
CA ASN A 95 2.58 -0.77 6.45
C ASN A 95 4.00 -0.18 6.55
N ASN A 96 4.76 -0.56 7.59
CA ASN A 96 6.15 -0.16 7.72
C ASN A 96 7.05 -0.88 6.69
N TYR A 97 6.81 -2.17 6.42
CA TYR A 97 7.52 -2.90 5.38
C TYR A 97 7.21 -2.37 3.98
N ASP A 98 5.96 -2.04 3.66
CA ASP A 98 5.58 -1.42 2.39
C ASP A 98 6.35 -0.10 2.18
N ARG A 99 6.34 0.80 3.16
CA ARG A 99 7.11 2.05 3.10
C ARG A 99 8.60 1.78 2.89
N ARG A 100 9.15 0.79 3.61
CA ARG A 100 10.57 0.46 3.53
C ARG A 100 10.94 -0.14 2.16
N LEU A 101 10.12 -1.04 1.62
CA LEU A 101 10.31 -1.63 0.29
C LEU A 101 10.31 -0.54 -0.78
N ASN A 102 9.39 0.43 -0.71
CA ASN A 102 9.36 1.58 -1.61
C ASN A 102 10.64 2.44 -1.57
N GLU A 103 11.32 2.53 -0.41
CA GLU A 103 12.62 3.20 -0.31
C GLU A 103 13.76 2.35 -0.88
N LEU A 104 13.70 1.02 -0.71
CA LEU A 104 14.73 0.10 -1.17
C LEU A 104 14.67 -0.11 -2.69
N PHE A 105 13.48 -0.17 -3.28
CA PHE A 105 13.31 -0.26 -4.73
C PHE A 105 13.92 0.92 -5.48
N LYS A 106 13.96 2.11 -4.87
CA LYS A 106 14.65 3.28 -5.45
C LYS A 106 16.18 3.16 -5.48
N LYS A 107 16.73 2.17 -4.77
CA LYS A 107 18.17 1.90 -4.66
C LYS A 107 18.61 0.66 -5.44
N LEU A 108 17.67 -0.06 -6.06
CA LEU A 108 17.95 -1.20 -6.95
C LEU A 108 18.50 -0.70 -8.29
#